data_AF-A0A8T4UW09-F1
#
_entry.id   AF-A0A8T4UW09-F1
#
_cell.length_a   1.000
_cell.length_b   1.000
_cell.length_c   1.000
_cell.angle_alpha   90.00
_cell.angle_beta   90.00
_cell.angle_gamma   90.00
#
_symmetry.space_group_name_H-M   'P 1'
#
loop_
_entity.id
_entity.type
_entity.pdbx_description
1 polymer ?
#
loop_
_entity_poly.entity_id
_entity_poly.type
_entity_poly.pdbx_seq_one_letter_code
_entity_poly.pdbx_strand_id
1 'polypeptide(L)'
;MQKENLFYFVFILTVLVSRLLVYLFPNRDIILFGWVIHHFWFGLWVFLVSFLIRKKKDVLIFSAMGLGLMADEIVFMILGAGGDTEYWSKVVIFGTCVALLLIYILRKRISKLFN
;
A
#
# COMPACT_ATOMS: atom_id res chain seq x y z
N MET A 1 -11.52 -12.33 13.88
CA MET A 1 -11.55 -10.92 13.41
C MET A 1 -12.50 -10.82 12.22
N GLN A 2 -13.34 -9.78 12.16
CA GLN A 2 -14.21 -9.52 10.99
C GLN A 2 -13.36 -9.29 9.73
N LYS A 3 -13.85 -9.69 8.55
CA LYS A 3 -13.08 -9.66 7.28
C LYS A 3 -12.61 -8.25 6.93
N GLU A 4 -13.47 -7.26 7.12
CA GLU A 4 -13.17 -5.85 6.89
C GLU A 4 -12.09 -5.31 7.83
N ASN A 5 -12.03 -5.81 9.06
CA ASN A 5 -11.01 -5.43 10.02
C ASN A 5 -9.69 -6.13 9.72
N LEU A 6 -9.73 -7.37 9.21
CA LEU A 6 -8.55 -8.06 8.69
C LEU A 6 -7.97 -7.33 7.49
N PHE A 7 -8.81 -6.95 6.52
CA PHE A 7 -8.41 -6.17 5.35
C PHE A 7 -7.72 -4.88 5.78
N TYR A 8 -8.37 -4.11 6.66
CA TYR A 8 -7.82 -2.83 7.12
C TYR A 8 -6.53 -3.00 7.94
N PHE A 9 -6.47 -4.03 8.78
CA PHE A 9 -5.27 -4.34 9.56
C PHE A 9 -4.07 -4.66 8.65
N VAL A 10 -4.26 -5.55 7.68
CA VAL A 10 -3.21 -5.90 6.70
C VAL A 10 -2.80 -4.67 5.90
N PHE A 11 -3.77 -3.87 5.44
CA PHE A 11 -3.52 -2.64 4.69
C PHE A 11 -2.64 -1.66 5.49
N ILE A 12 -3.01 -1.32 6.74
CA ILE A 12 -2.18 -0.44 7.58
C ILE A 12 -0.81 -1.05 7.81
N LEU A 13 -0.75 -2.34 8.15
CA LEU A 13 0.51 -3.00 8.42
C LEU A 13 1.45 -2.91 7.21
N THR A 14 0.92 -3.09 6.00
CA THR A 14 1.68 -2.92 4.76
C THR A 14 2.22 -1.49 4.61
N VAL A 15 1.40 -0.46 4.84
CA VAL A 15 1.84 0.95 4.77
C VAL A 15 2.89 1.28 5.84
N LEU A 16 2.74 0.76 7.06
CA LEU A 16 3.71 1.01 8.13
C LEU A 16 5.03 0.29 7.85
N VAL A 17 4.97 -0.94 7.35
CA VAL A 17 6.16 -1.71 6.98
C VAL A 17 6.85 -1.08 5.77
N SER A 18 6.13 -0.65 4.72
CA SER A 18 6.73 0.04 3.57
C SER A 18 7.49 1.29 4.02
N ARG A 19 6.85 2.13 4.84
CA ARG A 19 7.50 3.34 5.39
C ARG A 19 8.71 3.04 6.24
N LEU A 20 8.60 2.05 7.13
CA LEU A 20 9.74 1.63 7.96
C LEU A 20 10.90 1.14 7.09
N LEU A 21 10.64 0.40 6.01
CA LEU A 21 11.67 -0.06 5.09
C LEU A 21 12.33 1.10 4.34
N VAL A 22 11.56 2.08 3.87
CA VAL A 22 12.11 3.29 3.23
C VAL A 22 12.97 4.09 4.22
N TYR A 23 12.55 4.18 5.50
CA TYR A 23 13.34 4.83 6.54
C TYR A 23 14.67 4.14 6.83
N LEU A 24 14.64 2.81 6.94
CA LEU A 24 15.82 2.01 7.27
C LEU A 24 16.78 1.89 6.08
N PHE A 25 16.25 1.92 4.86
CA PHE A 25 16.99 1.68 3.62
C PHE A 25 16.66 2.74 2.55
N PRO A 26 16.94 4.03 2.80
CA PRO A 26 16.67 5.10 1.83
C PRO A 26 17.57 4.99 0.59
N ASN A 27 17.14 5.55 -0.54
CA ASN A 27 17.84 5.57 -1.83
C ASN A 27 18.15 4.17 -2.38
N ARG A 28 17.31 3.19 -2.05
CA ARG A 28 17.40 1.82 -2.57
C ARG A 28 16.38 1.62 -3.67
N ASP A 29 16.66 2.22 -4.82
CA ASP A 29 15.86 2.01 -6.01
C ASP A 29 16.13 0.65 -6.63
N ILE A 30 15.06 -0.06 -6.96
CA ILE A 30 15.15 -1.26 -7.80
C ILE A 30 15.17 -0.78 -9.24
N ILE A 31 16.32 -0.91 -9.90
CA ILE A 31 16.48 -0.51 -11.30
C ILE A 31 16.40 -1.75 -12.18
N LEU A 32 15.37 -1.85 -13.03
CA LEU A 32 15.27 -2.89 -14.06
C LEU A 32 15.26 -2.24 -15.45
N PHE A 33 16.17 -2.67 -16.33
CA PHE A 33 16.30 -2.15 -17.70
C PHE A 33 16.45 -0.62 -17.78
N GLY A 34 17.06 0.01 -16.77
CA GLY A 34 17.22 1.47 -16.69
C GLY A 34 16.01 2.23 -16.13
N TRP A 35 14.94 1.53 -15.74
CA TRP A 35 13.75 2.11 -15.11
C TRP A 35 13.79 1.90 -13.60
N VAL A 36 13.51 2.97 -12.84
CA VAL A 36 13.28 2.88 -11.40
C VAL A 36 11.91 2.26 -11.15
N ILE A 37 11.88 1.13 -10.46
CA ILE A 37 10.66 0.43 -10.09
C ILE A 37 10.28 0.82 -8.66
N HIS A 38 9.29 1.70 -8.60
CA HIS A 38 8.61 2.10 -7.38
C HIS A 38 7.75 0.98 -6.80
N HIS A 39 7.46 1.05 -5.50
CA HIS A 39 6.76 -0.04 -4.82
C HIS A 39 5.27 -0.14 -5.18
N PHE A 40 4.74 0.89 -5.84
CA PHE A 40 3.47 0.84 -6.57
C PHE A 40 3.37 -0.36 -7.52
N TRP A 41 4.41 -0.64 -8.31
CA TRP A 41 4.36 -1.72 -9.29
C TRP A 41 4.30 -3.10 -8.63
N PHE A 42 5.03 -3.29 -7.52
CA PHE A 42 4.89 -4.51 -6.71
C PHE A 42 3.47 -4.61 -6.12
N GLY A 43 2.91 -3.49 -5.64
CA GLY A 43 1.54 -3.43 -5.15
C GLY A 43 0.52 -3.85 -6.22
N LEU A 44 0.64 -3.32 -7.43
CA LEU A 44 -0.22 -3.65 -8.56
C LEU A 44 -0.12 -5.14 -8.91
N TRP A 45 1.09 -5.69 -9.01
CA TRP A 45 1.27 -7.12 -9.29
C TRP A 45 0.69 -8.00 -8.19
N VAL A 46 0.94 -7.68 -6.91
CA VAL A 46 0.37 -8.41 -5.77
C VAL A 46 -1.17 -8.37 -5.79
N PHE A 47 -1.75 -7.21 -6.12
CA PHE A 47 -3.20 -7.05 -6.26
C PHE A 47 -3.76 -7.90 -7.43
N LEU A 48 -3.16 -7.83 -8.61
CA LEU A 48 -3.61 -8.60 -9.78
C LEU A 48 -3.49 -10.11 -9.57
N VAL A 49 -2.36 -10.57 -9.02
CA VAL A 49 -2.15 -12.00 -8.73
C VAL A 49 -3.11 -12.50 -7.66
N SER A 50 -3.59 -11.63 -6.77
CA SER A 50 -4.57 -12.02 -5.74
C SER A 50 -5.84 -12.65 -6.35
N PHE A 51 -6.26 -12.22 -7.54
CA PHE A 51 -7.44 -12.77 -8.23
C PHE A 51 -7.24 -14.19 -8.79
N LEU A 52 -5.99 -14.65 -8.89
CA LEU A 52 -5.67 -16.02 -9.30
C LEU A 52 -5.76 -17.00 -8.12
N ILE A 53 -5.91 -16.52 -6.89
CA ILE A 53 -5.93 -17.33 -5.68
C ILE A 53 -7.35 -17.86 -5.40
N ARG A 54 -7.47 -19.18 -5.18
CA ARG A 54 -8.78 -19.82 -4.93
C ARG A 54 -9.36 -19.53 -3.54
N LYS A 55 -8.51 -19.35 -2.54
CA LYS A 55 -8.92 -19.16 -1.14
C LYS A 55 -9.31 -17.70 -0.91
N LYS A 56 -10.60 -17.44 -0.68
CA LYS A 56 -11.14 -16.06 -0.46
C LYS A 56 -10.40 -15.26 0.61
N LYS A 57 -9.97 -15.91 1.69
CA LYS A 57 -9.19 -15.26 2.76
C LYS A 57 -7.85 -14.74 2.23
N ASP A 58 -7.19 -15.52 1.40
CA ASP A 58 -5.88 -15.18 0.84
C ASP A 58 -6.05 -14.09 -0.22
N VAL A 59 -7.07 -14.17 -1.09
CA VAL A 59 -7.44 -13.07 -2.01
C VAL A 59 -7.55 -11.75 -1.24
N LEU A 60 -8.30 -11.73 -0.13
CA LEU A 60 -8.50 -10.54 0.69
C LEU A 60 -7.19 -10.01 1.31
N ILE A 61 -6.30 -10.90 1.77
CA ILE A 61 -5.00 -10.52 2.33
C ILE A 61 -4.09 -9.93 1.26
N PHE A 62 -3.92 -10.63 0.13
CA PHE A 62 -3.05 -10.18 -0.96
C PHE A 62 -3.58 -8.90 -1.61
N SER A 63 -4.90 -8.78 -1.80
CA SER A 63 -5.54 -7.54 -2.25
C SER A 63 -5.27 -6.38 -1.28
N ALA A 64 -5.38 -6.61 0.04
CA ALA A 64 -5.09 -5.58 1.05
C ALA A 64 -3.61 -5.14 1.01
N MET A 65 -2.68 -6.07 0.85
CA MET A 65 -1.25 -5.77 0.70
C MET A 65 -0.98 -4.95 -0.56
N GLY A 66 -1.51 -5.40 -1.70
CA GLY A 66 -1.32 -4.71 -2.97
C GLY A 66 -1.86 -3.27 -2.95
N LEU A 67 -3.08 -3.10 -2.43
CA LEU A 67 -3.69 -1.78 -2.26
C LEU A 67 -2.93 -0.90 -1.25
N GLY A 68 -2.38 -1.48 -0.18
CA GLY A 68 -1.56 -0.75 0.81
C GLY A 68 -0.30 -0.17 0.18
N LEU A 69 0.45 -0.98 -0.57
CA LEU A 69 1.63 -0.53 -1.30
C LEU A 69 1.29 0.56 -2.33
N MET A 70 0.23 0.35 -3.11
CA MET A 70 -0.18 1.35 -4.11
C MET A 70 -0.62 2.67 -3.46
N ALA A 71 -1.39 2.61 -2.37
CA ALA A 71 -1.89 3.80 -1.71
C ALA A 71 -0.77 4.65 -1.10
N ASP A 72 0.23 4.02 -0.47
CA ASP A 72 1.38 4.73 0.10
C ASP A 72 2.18 5.46 -0.99
N GLU A 73 2.50 4.79 -2.10
CA GLU A 73 3.20 5.43 -3.23
C GLU A 73 2.35 6.53 -3.86
N ILE A 74 1.04 6.34 -4.06
CA ILE A 74 0.18 7.39 -4.64
C ILE A 74 0.23 8.66 -3.78
N VAL A 75 0.13 8.53 -2.46
CA VAL A 75 0.22 9.68 -1.56
C VAL A 75 1.60 10.33 -1.67
N PHE A 76 2.67 9.53 -1.66
CA PHE A 76 4.03 10.02 -1.81
C PHE A 76 4.25 10.76 -3.14
N MET A 77 3.80 10.20 -4.27
CA MET A 77 3.98 10.81 -5.58
C MET A 77 3.20 12.12 -5.74
N ILE A 78 2.00 12.20 -5.14
CA ILE A 78 1.19 13.42 -5.19
C ILE A 78 1.77 14.53 -4.30
N LEU A 79 2.31 14.19 -3.12
CA LEU A 79 2.65 15.17 -2.08
C LEU A 79 4.16 15.35 -1.82
N GLY A 80 4.99 14.40 -2.23
CA GLY A 80 6.41 14.29 -1.89
C GLY A 80 7.36 14.60 -3.03
N ALA A 81 6.89 15.11 -4.17
CA ALA A 81 7.71 15.54 -5.31
C ALA A 81 8.75 14.50 -5.84
N GLY A 82 8.63 13.22 -5.47
CA GLY A 82 9.44 12.11 -5.97
C GLY A 82 10.79 11.87 -5.27
N GLY A 83 11.13 12.58 -4.18
CA GLY A 83 12.39 12.34 -3.44
C GLY A 83 12.20 11.46 -2.21
N ASP A 84 13.03 10.43 -2.00
CA ASP A 84 12.89 9.49 -0.87
C ASP A 84 12.84 10.17 0.52
N THR A 85 13.52 11.29 0.69
CA THR A 85 13.49 12.09 1.94
C THR A 85 12.11 12.65 2.23
N GLU A 86 11.27 12.81 1.22
CA GLU A 86 9.94 13.40 1.33
C GLU A 86 8.89 12.41 1.87
N TYR A 87 9.19 11.10 1.92
CA TYR A 87 8.31 10.10 2.56
C TYR A 87 7.98 10.46 4.02
N TRP A 88 8.93 11.10 4.70
CA TRP A 88 8.85 11.52 6.08
C TRP A 88 8.56 13.00 6.25
N SER A 89 8.26 13.72 5.15
CA SER A 89 7.80 15.09 5.23
C SER A 89 6.45 15.15 5.96
N LYS A 90 6.20 16.25 6.68
CA LYS A 90 4.94 16.45 7.41
C LYS A 90 3.73 16.38 6.49
N VAL A 91 3.88 16.85 5.24
CA VAL A 91 2.81 16.88 4.23
C VAL A 91 2.45 15.46 3.79
N VAL A 92 3.45 14.63 3.45
CA VAL A 92 3.23 13.23 3.06
C VAL A 92 2.68 12.40 4.22
N ILE A 93 3.18 12.59 5.44
CA ILE A 93 2.65 11.91 6.63
C ILE A 93 1.17 12.25 6.83
N PHE A 94 0.80 13.54 6.75
CA PHE A 94 -0.58 13.97 6.86
C PHE A 94 -1.47 13.35 5.77
N GLY A 95 -1.02 13.38 4.51
CA GLY A 95 -1.72 12.73 3.40
C GLY A 95 -1.96 11.25 3.63
N THR A 96 -0.97 10.54 4.18
CA THR A 96 -1.10 9.11 4.47
C THR A 96 -2.08 8.87 5.60
N CYS A 97 -2.05 9.66 6.67
CA CYS A 97 -3.06 9.58 7.72
C CYS A 97 -4.49 9.77 7.17
N VAL A 98 -4.68 10.74 6.24
CA VAL A 98 -5.95 10.95 5.55
C VAL A 98 -6.33 9.73 4.71
N ALA A 99 -5.41 9.18 3.92
CA ALA A 99 -5.65 7.98 3.12
C ALA A 99 -6.03 6.76 3.99
N LEU A 100 -5.32 6.53 5.10
CA LEU A 100 -5.64 5.48 6.07
C LEU A 100 -7.05 5.67 6.64
N LEU A 101 -7.43 6.90 7.02
CA LEU A 101 -8.76 7.20 7.52
C LEU A 101 -9.85 6.96 6.46
N LEU A 102 -9.62 7.38 5.21
CA LEU A 102 -10.56 7.13 4.12
C LEU A 102 -10.76 5.62 3.88
N ILE A 103 -9.67 4.84 3.86
CA ILE A 103 -9.74 3.40 3.72
C ILE A 103 -10.43 2.76 4.92
N TYR A 104 -10.22 3.27 6.14
CA TYR A 104 -10.97 2.81 7.32
C TYR A 104 -12.47 2.99 7.14
N ILE A 105 -12.92 4.16 6.70
CA ILE A 105 -14.34 4.46 6.48
C ILE A 105 -14.92 3.54 5.38
N LEU A 106 -14.15 3.31 4.31
CA LEU A 106 -14.58 2.51 3.14
C LEU A 106 -14.39 1.00 3.31
N ARG A 107 -13.69 0.53 4.35
CA ARG A 107 -13.26 -0.88 4.50
C ARG A 107 -14.38 -1.90 4.31
N LYS A 108 -15.59 -1.60 4.81
CA LYS A 108 -16.76 -2.49 4.69
C LYS A 108 -17.26 -2.63 3.25
N ARG A 109 -17.13 -1.57 2.44
CA ARG A 109 -17.51 -1.57 1.02
C ARG A 109 -16.44 -2.30 0.22
N ILE A 110 -15.17 -1.98 0.45
CA ILE A 110 -14.03 -2.59 -0.23
C ILE A 110 -13.97 -4.10 0.03
N SER A 111 -14.12 -4.53 1.28
CA SER A 111 -14.06 -5.96 1.63
C SER A 111 -15.14 -6.82 1.00
N LYS A 112 -16.28 -6.22 0.58
CA LYS A 112 -17.35 -6.93 -0.12
C LYS A 112 -16.98 -7.29 -1.55
N LEU A 113 -16.02 -6.59 -2.16
CA LEU A 113 -15.55 -6.89 -3.52
C LEU A 113 -14.76 -8.20 -3.59
N PHE A 114 -14.26 -8.69 -2.45
CA PHE A 114 -13.47 -9.92 -2.34
C PHE A 114 -14.26 -11.10 -1.75
N ASN A 115 -15.60 -10.99 -1.72
CA ASN A 115 -16.49 -12.03 -1.19
C ASN A 115 -16.99 -12.99 -2.27
#